data_AF-A0A6G8UF28-F1
#
_entry.id   AF-A0A6G8UF28-F1
#
_cell.length_a   1.000
_cell.length_b   1.000
_cell.length_c   1.000
_cell.angle_alpha   90.00
_cell.angle_beta   90.00
_cell.angle_gamma   90.00
#
_symmetry.space_group_name_H-M   'P 1'
#
loop_
_entity.id
_entity.type
_entity.pdbx_description
1 polymer ?
#
loop_
_entity_poly.entity_id
_entity_poly.type
_entity_poly.pdbx_seq_one_letter_code
_entity_poly.pdbx_strand_id
1 'polypeptide(L)'
;MKEWLVFLSEHAVILIEGMALLVVLFAAVEAFFQAVRLLVLRAEGLDGHDVWLRFARLLVGGLTFQLAADIIETAISTTWESLGRIAIIAVIRTFLNFFLEKDVGRSDNRARATKVAQ
;
A
#
# COMPACT_ATOMS: atom_id res chain seq x y z
N MET A 1 -3.98 34.33 -0.80
CA MET A 1 -4.16 33.31 -1.87
C MET A 1 -3.38 32.03 -1.58
N LYS A 2 -2.08 32.09 -1.23
CA LYS A 2 -1.29 30.90 -0.87
C LYS A 2 -1.81 30.16 0.38
N GLU A 3 -2.37 30.87 1.38
CA GLU A 3 -2.90 30.25 2.60
C GLU A 3 -4.10 29.32 2.35
N TRP A 4 -4.95 29.65 1.36
CA TRP A 4 -6.11 28.82 1.04
C TRP A 4 -5.73 27.51 0.34
N LEU A 5 -4.67 27.56 -0.48
CA LEU A 5 -4.10 26.37 -1.12
C LEU A 5 -3.42 25.45 -0.09
N VAL A 6 -2.66 26.02 0.85
CA VAL A 6 -2.00 25.23 1.91
C VAL A 6 -3.04 24.54 2.79
N PHE A 7 -4.07 25.26 3.24
CA PHE A 7 -5.13 24.69 4.07
C PHE A 7 -5.90 23.57 3.35
N LEU A 8 -6.22 23.75 2.06
CA LEU A 8 -6.93 22.74 1.28
C LEU A 8 -6.08 21.48 1.05
N SER A 9 -4.79 21.66 0.76
CA SER A 9 -3.87 20.54 0.54
C SER A 9 -3.59 19.75 1.81
N GLU A 10 -3.43 20.40 2.98
CA GLU A 10 -3.27 19.69 4.26
C GLU A 10 -4.48 18.79 4.56
N HIS A 11 -5.69 19.29 4.35
CA HIS A 11 -6.90 18.49 4.53
C HIS A 11 -6.99 17.35 3.52
N ALA A 12 -6.62 17.60 2.26
CA ALA A 12 -6.61 16.57 1.23
C ALA A 12 -5.63 15.43 1.57
N VAL A 13 -4.41 15.76 2.02
CA VAL A 13 -3.40 14.77 2.46
C VAL A 13 -3.97 13.89 3.56
N ILE A 14 -4.51 14.47 4.63
CA ILE A 14 -5.06 13.71 5.76
C ILE A 14 -6.22 12.80 5.32
N LEU A 15 -7.10 13.29 4.45
CA LEU A 15 -8.22 12.50 3.94
C LEU A 15 -7.74 11.31 3.11
N ILE A 16 -6.78 11.53 2.21
CA ILE A 16 -6.23 10.48 1.36
C ILE A 16 -5.46 9.45 2.18
N GLU A 17 -4.66 9.88 3.17
CA GLU A 17 -3.99 8.98 4.10
C GLU A 17 -5.00 8.17 4.92
N GLY A 18 -6.08 8.80 5.37
CA GLY A 18 -7.18 8.12 6.06
C GLY A 18 -7.83 7.04 5.19
N MET A 19 -8.09 7.33 3.92
CA MET A 19 -8.61 6.34 2.96
C MET A 19 -7.64 5.17 2.76
N ALA A 20 -6.35 5.48 2.57
CA ALA A 20 -5.31 4.46 2.44
C ALA A 20 -5.26 3.54 3.67
N LEU A 21 -5.27 4.13 4.87
CA LEU A 21 -5.26 3.40 6.13
C LEU A 21 -6.47 2.47 6.25
N LEU A 22 -7.67 2.97 5.91
CA LEU A 22 -8.89 2.15 5.95
C LEU A 22 -8.82 0.97 5.00
N VAL A 23 -8.32 1.16 3.76
CA VAL A 23 -8.15 0.09 2.79
C VAL A 23 -7.17 -0.97 3.30
N VAL A 24 -6.01 -0.54 3.81
CA VAL A 24 -4.97 -1.44 4.34
C VAL A 24 -5.47 -2.20 5.57
N LEU A 25 -6.14 -1.52 6.51
CA LEU A 25 -6.71 -2.17 7.69
C LEU A 25 -7.76 -3.20 7.31
N PHE A 26 -8.68 -2.86 6.41
CA PHE A 26 -9.69 -3.78 5.93
C PHE A 26 -9.05 -5.02 5.29
N ALA A 27 -8.07 -4.82 4.40
CA ALA A 27 -7.34 -5.90 3.75
C ALA A 27 -6.63 -6.82 4.74
N ALA A 28 -5.96 -6.23 5.75
CA ALA A 28 -5.23 -6.97 6.76
C ALA A 28 -6.15 -7.81 7.64
N VAL A 29 -7.27 -7.22 8.08
CA VAL A 29 -8.29 -7.92 8.88
C VAL A 29 -8.90 -9.08 8.08
N GLU A 30 -9.27 -8.84 6.82
CA GLU A 30 -9.83 -9.87 5.93
C GLU A 30 -8.83 -11.02 5.68
N ALA A 31 -7.57 -10.70 5.42
CA ALA A 31 -6.52 -11.69 5.20
C ALA A 31 -6.24 -12.51 6.47
N PHE A 32 -6.19 -11.86 7.63
CA PHE A 32 -5.96 -12.50 8.92
C PHE A 32 -7.06 -13.52 9.26
N PHE A 33 -8.33 -13.12 9.15
CA PHE A 33 -9.44 -14.03 9.43
C PHE A 33 -9.46 -15.25 8.50
N GLN A 34 -9.16 -15.05 7.21
CA GLN A 34 -9.08 -16.18 6.27
C GLN A 34 -7.89 -17.10 6.54
N ALA A 35 -6.73 -16.54 6.88
CA ALA A 35 -5.54 -17.32 7.24
C ALA A 35 -5.78 -18.16 8.50
N VAL A 36 -6.38 -17.56 9.54
CA VAL A 36 -6.76 -18.28 10.77
C VAL A 36 -7.78 -19.37 10.46
N ARG A 37 -8.80 -19.08 9.64
CA ARG A 37 -9.80 -20.08 9.23
C ARG A 37 -9.16 -21.26 8.50
N LEU A 38 -8.22 -21.01 7.59
CA LEU A 38 -7.50 -22.05 6.85
C LEU A 38 -6.68 -22.95 7.79
N LEU A 39 -5.97 -22.36 8.76
CA LEU A 39 -5.15 -23.08 9.73
C LEU A 39 -5.98 -23.90 10.72
N VAL A 40 -7.07 -23.31 11.24
CA VAL A 40 -7.88 -23.94 12.30
C VAL A 40 -8.87 -24.96 11.74
N LEU A 41 -9.51 -24.66 10.61
CA LEU A 41 -10.57 -25.52 10.07
C LEU A 41 -10.06 -26.51 9.01
N ARG A 42 -8.76 -26.50 8.65
CA ARG A 42 -8.19 -27.29 7.53
C ARG A 42 -9.14 -27.29 6.33
N ALA A 43 -9.66 -26.10 5.98
CA ALA A 43 -10.72 -25.98 5.00
C ALA A 43 -10.20 -26.43 3.62
N GLU A 44 -10.51 -27.67 3.23
CA GLU A 44 -10.20 -28.21 1.92
C GLU A 44 -10.99 -27.41 0.87
N GLY A 45 -10.28 -26.61 0.08
CA GLY A 45 -10.85 -25.77 -0.99
C GLY A 45 -10.54 -24.28 -0.89
N LEU A 46 -9.99 -23.80 0.23
CA LEU A 46 -9.45 -22.44 0.30
C LEU A 46 -7.96 -22.47 -0.08
N ASP A 47 -7.65 -21.99 -1.27
CA ASP A 47 -6.27 -21.87 -1.73
C ASP A 47 -5.61 -20.67 -1.01
N GLY A 48 -4.68 -20.94 -0.09
CA GLY A 48 -4.01 -19.89 0.69
C GLY A 48 -3.30 -18.85 -0.20
N HIS A 49 -2.97 -19.22 -1.43
CA HIS A 49 -2.44 -18.34 -2.45
C HIS A 49 -3.45 -17.24 -2.85
N ASP A 50 -4.73 -17.55 -2.98
CA ASP A 50 -5.77 -16.58 -3.36
C ASP A 50 -6.01 -15.52 -2.28
N VAL A 51 -5.94 -15.92 -1.00
CA VAL A 51 -6.01 -15.00 0.14
C VAL A 51 -4.86 -14.01 0.11
N TRP A 52 -3.64 -14.50 -0.14
CA TRP A 52 -2.44 -13.66 -0.25
C TRP A 52 -2.51 -12.72 -1.44
N LEU A 53 -2.93 -13.20 -2.62
CA LEU A 53 -3.08 -12.37 -3.82
C LEU A 53 -4.15 -11.28 -3.64
N ARG A 54 -5.26 -11.59 -2.97
CA ARG A 54 -6.30 -10.58 -2.68
C ARG A 54 -5.78 -9.51 -1.73
N PHE A 55 -5.08 -9.92 -0.68
CA PHE A 55 -4.42 -8.99 0.24
C PHE A 55 -3.41 -8.09 -0.47
N ALA A 56 -2.54 -8.67 -1.31
CA ALA A 56 -1.55 -7.93 -2.07
C ALA A 56 -2.20 -6.88 -3.01
N ARG A 57 -3.30 -7.22 -3.70
CA ARG A 57 -4.03 -6.27 -4.54
C ARG A 57 -4.60 -5.08 -3.76
N LEU A 58 -5.18 -5.34 -2.58
CA LEU A 58 -5.71 -4.28 -1.72
C LEU A 58 -4.59 -3.42 -1.13
N LEU A 59 -3.45 -4.01 -0.77
CA LEU A 59 -2.27 -3.26 -0.33
C LEU A 59 -1.77 -2.31 -1.42
N VAL A 60 -1.65 -2.77 -2.67
CA VAL A 60 -1.28 -1.91 -3.80
C VAL A 60 -2.26 -0.74 -3.93
N GLY A 61 -3.56 -1.00 -3.77
CA GLY A 61 -4.58 0.06 -3.77
C GLY A 61 -4.42 1.07 -2.62
N GLY A 62 -4.11 0.62 -1.40
CA GLY A 62 -3.84 1.54 -0.28
C GLY A 62 -2.56 2.37 -0.52
N LEU A 63 -1.55 1.75 -1.11
CA LEU A 63 -0.24 2.35 -1.33
C LEU A 63 -0.25 3.41 -2.43
N THR A 64 -1.12 3.27 -3.43
CA THR A 64 -1.33 4.31 -4.45
C THR A 64 -2.01 5.55 -3.87
N PHE A 65 -2.94 5.40 -2.92
CA PHE A 65 -3.49 6.54 -2.19
C PHE A 65 -2.41 7.23 -1.34
N GLN A 66 -1.59 6.45 -0.62
CA GLN A 66 -0.44 6.98 0.12
C GLN A 66 0.51 7.79 -0.78
N LEU A 67 0.86 7.27 -1.96
CA LEU A 67 1.68 7.98 -2.92
C LEU A 67 1.06 9.29 -3.39
N ALA A 68 -0.27 9.32 -3.61
CA ALA A 68 -0.98 10.54 -3.98
C ALA A 68 -0.91 11.60 -2.87
N ALA A 69 -1.01 11.20 -1.61
CA ALA A 69 -0.85 12.11 -0.47
C ALA A 69 0.57 12.71 -0.42
N ASP A 70 1.62 11.90 -0.62
CA ASP A 70 3.00 12.37 -0.61
C ASP A 70 3.30 13.39 -1.72
N ILE A 71 2.74 13.19 -2.92
CA ILE A 71 2.90 14.13 -4.04
C ILE A 71 2.28 15.49 -3.68
N ILE A 72 1.13 15.50 -3.02
CA ILE A 72 0.47 16.74 -2.60
C ILE A 72 1.30 17.44 -1.51
N GLU A 73 1.80 16.69 -0.53
CA GLU A 73 2.60 17.22 0.58
C GLU A 73 3.94 17.83 0.10
N THR A 74 4.61 17.17 -0.86
CA THR A 74 5.85 17.69 -1.45
C THR A 74 5.64 18.93 -2.33
N ALA A 75 4.45 19.12 -2.91
CA ALA A 75 4.12 20.30 -3.71
C ALA A 75 3.88 21.58 -2.88
N ILE A 76 3.53 21.46 -1.60
CA ILE A 76 3.18 22.60 -0.73
C ILE A 76 4.29 23.00 0.25
N SER A 77 5.18 22.07 0.63
CA SER A 77 6.31 22.33 1.51
C SER A 77 7.35 23.20 0.80
N THR A 78 7.39 24.50 1.09
CA THR A 78 8.37 25.45 0.50
C THR A 78 9.54 25.75 1.44
N THR A 79 9.54 25.20 2.67
CA THR A 79 10.53 25.46 3.71
C THR A 79 11.61 24.39 3.74
N TRP A 80 12.87 24.77 3.51
CA TRP A 80 14.01 23.82 3.39
C TRP A 80 14.20 22.88 4.58
N GLU A 81 13.91 23.33 5.81
CA GLU A 81 14.04 22.50 7.03
C GLU A 81 12.90 21.45 7.15
N SER A 82 11.67 21.85 6.82
CA SER A 82 10.50 20.96 6.80
C SER A 82 10.55 19.99 5.62
N LEU A 83 11.05 20.46 4.49
CA LEU A 83 11.25 19.69 3.27
C LEU A 83 12.28 18.57 3.49
N GLY A 84 13.33 18.80 4.27
CA GLY A 84 14.32 17.76 4.59
C GLY A 84 13.73 16.55 5.32
N ARG A 85 12.89 16.79 6.35
CA ARG A 85 12.24 15.71 7.10
C ARG A 85 11.22 14.94 6.26
N ILE A 86 10.40 15.67 5.48
CA ILE A 86 9.42 15.07 4.57
C ILE A 86 10.14 14.30 3.45
N ALA A 87 11.24 14.82 2.91
CA ALA A 87 12.03 14.14 1.89
C ALA A 87 12.62 12.81 2.39
N ILE A 88 13.09 12.74 3.64
CA ILE A 88 13.56 11.48 4.23
C ILE A 88 12.41 10.47 4.34
N ILE A 89 11.24 10.90 4.81
CA ILE A 89 10.05 10.05 4.91
C ILE A 89 9.64 9.54 3.52
N ALA A 90 9.64 10.42 2.51
CA ALA A 90 9.33 10.07 1.12
C ALA A 90 10.35 9.08 0.53
N VAL A 91 11.65 9.24 0.82
CA VAL A 91 12.71 8.30 0.39
C VAL A 91 12.50 6.93 1.03
N ILE A 92 12.26 6.87 2.33
CA ILE A 92 11.98 5.61 3.04
C ILE A 92 10.77 4.91 2.41
N ARG A 93 9.68 5.66 2.20
CA ARG A 93 8.45 5.12 1.61
C ARG A 93 8.66 4.62 0.18
N THR A 94 9.36 5.38 -0.65
CA THR A 94 9.71 4.97 -2.02
C THR A 94 10.54 3.69 -2.03
N PHE A 95 11.53 3.59 -1.14
CA PHE A 95 12.40 2.42 -1.04
C PHE A 95 11.62 1.17 -0.58
N LEU A 96 10.78 1.31 0.45
CA LEU A 96 9.94 0.22 0.96
C LEU A 96 8.90 -0.25 -0.07
N ASN A 97 8.19 0.70 -0.71
CA ASN A 97 7.21 0.38 -1.73
C ASN A 97 7.85 -0.34 -2.93
N PHE A 98 8.98 0.17 -3.43
CA PHE A 98 9.72 -0.46 -4.52
C PHE A 98 10.14 -1.91 -4.20
N PHE A 99 10.60 -2.17 -2.97
CA PHE A 99 10.94 -3.52 -2.55
C PHE A 99 9.72 -4.44 -2.45
N LEU A 100 8.61 -3.94 -1.90
CA LEU A 100 7.38 -4.70 -1.73
C LEU A 100 6.78 -5.10 -3.09
N GLU A 101 6.69 -4.15 -4.03
CA GLU A 101 6.18 -4.37 -5.38
C GLU A 101 7.08 -5.34 -6.18
N LYS A 102 8.40 -5.21 -6.02
CA LYS A 102 9.39 -6.11 -6.63
C LYS A 102 9.28 -7.54 -6.10
N ASP A 103 8.98 -7.73 -4.82
CA ASP A 103 8.79 -9.05 -4.23
C ASP A 103 7.47 -9.69 -4.68
N VAL A 104 6.37 -8.92 -4.68
CA VAL A 104 5.07 -9.40 -5.19
C VAL A 104 5.16 -9.79 -6.67
N GLY A 105 5.83 -8.99 -7.51
CA GLY A 105 6.01 -9.30 -8.93
C GLY A 105 6.86 -10.55 -9.20
N ARG A 106 7.75 -10.93 -8.27
CA ARG A 106 8.52 -12.18 -8.36
C ARG A 106 7.67 -13.41 -8.02
N SER A 107 6.70 -13.29 -7.13
CA SER A 107 5.79 -14.38 -6.78
C SER A 107 4.87 -14.76 -7.95
N ASP A 108 4.38 -13.77 -8.70
CA ASP A 108 3.51 -13.99 -9.87
C ASP A 108 4.24 -14.66 -11.05
N ASN A 109 5.51 -14.30 -11.28
CA ASN A 109 6.26 -14.86 -12.41
C ASN A 109 6.65 -16.33 -12.19
N ARG A 110 6.80 -16.77 -10.93
CA ARG A 110 7.02 -18.20 -10.60
C ARG A 110 5.76 -19.04 -10.81
N ALA A 111 4.58 -18.52 -10.46
CA ALA A 111 3.31 -19.21 -10.68
C ALA A 111 2.99 -19.40 -12.18
N ARG A 112 3.43 -18.48 -13.04
CA ARG A 112 3.29 -18.60 -14.50
C ARG A 112 4.30 -19.55 -15.14
N ALA A 113 5.55 -19.59 -14.66
CA ALA A 113 6.58 -20.47 -15.21
C ALA A 113 6.24 -21.96 -15.02
N THR A 114 5.57 -22.34 -13.93
CA THR A 114 5.14 -23.74 -13.70
C THR A 114 3.99 -24.17 -14.61
N LYS A 115 3.12 -23.24 -15.05
CA LYS A 115 2.02 -23.53 -15.99
C LYS A 115 2.44 -23.67 -17.45
N VAL A 116 3.60 -23.13 -17.84
CA VAL A 116 4.12 -23.22 -19.23
C VAL A 116 5.00 -24.46 -19.43
N ALA A 117 5.47 -25.08 -18.34
CA ALA A 117 6.26 -26.30 -18.36
C ALA A 117 5.42 -27.59 -18.21
N GLN A 118 4.09 -27.48 -18.15
CA GLN A 118 3.15 -28.62 -18.06
C GLN A 118 2.33 -28.73 -19.36
#